data_AF-A0A9X5C9C9-F1
#
_entry.id   AF-A0A9X5C9C9-F1
#
_cell.length_a   1.000
_cell.length_b   1.000
_cell.length_c   1.000
_cell.angle_alpha   90.00
_cell.angle_beta   90.00
_cell.angle_gamma   90.00
#
_symmetry.space_group_name_H-M   'P 1'
#
loop_
_entity.id
_entity.type
_entity.pdbx_description
1 polymer ?
#
loop_
_entity_poly.entity_id
_entity_poly.type
_entity_poly.pdbx_seq_one_letter_code
_entity_poly.pdbx_strand_id
1 'polypeptide(L)'
;MNECSTATVTASIRKHFTAVYKAAADFPDIPLFYQAMALIGSADALIKIVDKNDRGVPPVQTLLRLLDEHGFEPAKPTDDDRRHLGMLLAYVFKHVLQYEDQKANVPVEKNQWGIRTAALYYGRPDFIIVK
;
A
#
# COMPACT_ATOMS: atom_id res chain seq x y z
N MET A 1 -7.01 16.47 -15.30
CA MET A 1 -5.92 15.85 -14.55
C MET A 1 -5.81 16.46 -13.17
N ASN A 2 -6.26 15.71 -12.16
CA ASN A 2 -6.13 16.13 -10.76
C ASN A 2 -4.73 15.79 -10.23
N GLU A 3 -4.19 16.60 -9.32
CA GLU A 3 -2.91 16.32 -8.66
C GLU A 3 -3.14 15.63 -7.32
N CYS A 4 -2.39 14.57 -7.06
CA CYS A 4 -2.34 13.89 -5.77
C CYS A 4 -0.92 13.94 -5.23
N SER A 5 -0.63 14.83 -4.28
CA SER A 5 0.69 14.91 -3.68
C SER A 5 0.93 13.80 -2.65
N THR A 6 2.15 13.28 -2.56
CA THR A 6 2.48 12.27 -1.53
C THR A 6 2.36 12.84 -0.11
N ALA A 7 2.51 14.16 0.06
CA ALA A 7 2.19 14.86 1.30
C ALA A 7 0.70 14.71 1.67
N THR A 8 -0.21 14.88 0.71
CA THR A 8 -1.66 14.69 0.92
C THR A 8 -1.98 13.23 1.24
N VAL A 9 -1.35 12.29 0.52
CA VAL A 9 -1.54 10.85 0.77
C VAL A 9 -1.14 10.48 2.19
N THR A 10 0.07 10.86 2.60
CA THR A 10 0.60 10.53 3.93
C THR A 10 -0.18 11.24 5.05
N ALA A 11 -0.62 12.49 4.84
CA ALA A 11 -1.47 13.19 5.78
C ALA A 11 -2.83 12.50 5.94
N SER A 12 -3.44 12.04 4.85
CA SER A 12 -4.71 11.30 4.87
C SER A 12 -4.58 9.99 5.64
N ILE A 13 -3.52 9.20 5.38
CA ILE A 13 -3.26 7.96 6.11
C ILE A 13 -3.16 8.24 7.62
N ARG A 14 -2.30 9.18 8.03
CA ARG A 14 -2.09 9.48 9.46
C ARG A 14 -3.37 9.93 10.17
N LYS A 15 -4.25 10.65 9.47
CA LYS A 15 -5.46 11.23 10.07
C LYS A 15 -6.64 10.26 10.11
N HIS A 16 -6.75 9.35 9.14
CA HIS A 16 -8.01 8.64 8.88
C HIS A 16 -7.88 7.12 8.74
N PHE A 17 -6.67 6.58 8.55
CA PHE A 17 -6.47 5.15 8.31
C PHE A 17 -7.09 4.26 9.41
N THR A 18 -6.77 4.53 10.68
CA THR A 18 -7.24 3.71 11.81
C THR A 18 -8.74 3.90 12.10
N ALA A 19 -9.32 5.02 11.68
CA ALA A 19 -10.76 5.25 11.78
C ALA A 19 -11.53 4.35 10.80
N VAL A 20 -10.98 4.13 9.60
CA VAL A 20 -11.55 3.24 8.58
C VAL A 20 -11.24 1.78 8.89
N TYR A 21 -9.98 1.46 9.19
CA TYR A 21 -9.50 0.12 9.49
C TYR A 21 -9.22 -0.04 10.98
N LYS A 22 -10.28 -0.12 11.78
CA LYS A 22 -10.19 -0.27 13.25
C LYS A 22 -9.37 -1.49 13.69
N ALA A 23 -9.37 -2.55 12.89
CA ALA A 23 -8.56 -3.74 13.14
C ALA A 23 -7.04 -3.50 13.04
N ALA A 24 -6.63 -2.37 12.45
CA ALA A 24 -5.24 -1.94 12.33
C ALA A 24 -4.91 -0.75 13.24
N ALA A 25 -5.66 -0.58 14.35
CA ALA A 25 -5.48 0.54 15.27
C ALA A 25 -4.05 0.66 15.81
N ASP A 26 -3.40 -0.48 16.09
CA ASP A 26 -2.04 -0.54 16.65
C ASP A 26 -0.95 -0.51 15.57
N PHE A 27 -1.32 -0.55 14.28
CA PHE A 27 -0.35 -0.60 13.18
C PHE A 27 0.55 0.64 13.12
N PRO A 28 0.06 1.88 13.34
CA PRO A 28 0.92 3.06 13.34
C PRO A 28 2.03 3.06 14.39
N ASP A 29 1.94 2.22 15.42
CA ASP A 29 2.89 2.17 16.53
C ASP A 29 4.04 1.17 16.29
N ILE A 30 4.03 0.43 15.17
CA ILE A 30 5.08 -0.54 14.85
C ILE A 30 6.03 -0.06 13.72
N PRO A 31 7.31 -0.46 13.72
CA PRO A 31 8.30 -0.03 12.73
C PRO A 31 7.86 -0.24 11.27
N LEU A 32 7.13 -1.31 10.99
CA LEU A 32 6.66 -1.65 9.65
C LEU A 32 5.79 -0.55 9.03
N PHE A 33 4.97 0.14 9.83
CA PHE A 33 4.16 1.24 9.33
C PHE A 33 5.03 2.39 8.83
N TYR A 34 6.05 2.78 9.58
CA TYR A 34 6.95 3.86 9.19
C TYR A 34 7.75 3.52 7.92
N GLN A 35 8.16 2.26 7.78
CA GLN A 35 8.84 1.76 6.58
C GLN A 35 7.94 1.84 5.34
N ALA A 36 6.69 1.36 5.46
CA ALA A 36 5.71 1.45 4.39
C ALA A 36 5.35 2.92 4.05
N MET A 37 5.19 3.77 5.07
CA MET A 37 4.92 5.19 4.91
C MET A 37 6.06 5.95 4.22
N ALA A 38 7.33 5.57 4.46
CA ALA A 38 8.47 6.17 3.78
C ALA A 38 8.42 5.91 2.26
N LEU A 39 8.05 4.69 1.86
CA LEU A 39 7.88 4.32 0.46
C LEU A 39 6.65 5.00 -0.16
N ILE A 40 5.50 5.00 0.52
CA ILE A 40 4.28 5.69 0.04
C ILE A 40 4.48 7.21 -0.04
N GLY A 41 5.31 7.78 0.83
CA GLY A 41 5.68 9.19 0.82
C GLY A 41 6.63 9.60 -0.32
N SER A 42 7.23 8.65 -1.02
CA SER A 42 8.08 8.90 -2.19
C SER A 42 7.24 8.85 -3.47
N ALA A 43 7.28 9.92 -4.26
CA ALA A 43 6.52 10.00 -5.51
C ALA A 43 6.92 8.86 -6.47
N ASP A 44 8.21 8.59 -6.63
CA ASP A 44 8.72 7.54 -7.52
C ASP A 44 8.21 6.14 -7.11
N ALA A 45 8.23 5.85 -5.81
CA ALA A 45 7.77 4.57 -5.28
C ALA A 45 6.24 4.44 -5.39
N LEU A 46 5.47 5.49 -5.08
CA LEU A 46 4.02 5.46 -5.22
C LEU A 46 3.58 5.33 -6.68
N ILE A 47 4.26 6.02 -7.61
CA ILE A 47 4.05 5.87 -9.06
C ILE A 47 4.34 4.44 -9.47
N LYS A 48 5.48 3.85 -9.06
CA LYS A 48 5.82 2.45 -9.36
C LYS A 48 4.74 1.48 -8.83
N ILE A 49 4.20 1.71 -7.64
CA ILE A 49 3.12 0.88 -7.07
C ILE A 49 1.85 0.98 -7.92
N VAL A 50 1.44 2.20 -8.27
CA VAL A 50 0.25 2.48 -9.08
C VAL A 50 0.38 1.90 -10.49
N ASP A 51 1.48 2.17 -11.19
CA ASP A 51 1.70 1.69 -12.55
C ASP A 51 1.75 0.15 -12.62
N LYS A 52 2.27 -0.51 -11.58
CA LYS A 52 2.27 -1.97 -11.49
C LYS A 52 0.87 -2.53 -11.23
N ASN A 53 0.08 -1.88 -10.37
CA ASN A 53 -1.33 -2.21 -10.19
C ASN A 53 -2.11 -2.13 -11.50
N ASP A 54 -1.95 -1.05 -12.26
CA ASP A 54 -2.65 -0.86 -13.55
C ASP A 54 -2.24 -1.91 -14.59
N ARG A 55 -1.07 -2.53 -14.43
CA ARG A 55 -0.57 -3.64 -15.26
C ARG A 55 -0.88 -5.03 -14.69
N GLY A 56 -1.71 -5.12 -13.66
CA GLY A 56 -2.21 -6.38 -13.11
C GLY A 56 -1.39 -6.97 -11.96
N VAL A 57 -0.44 -6.23 -11.39
CA VAL A 57 0.35 -6.67 -10.23
C VAL A 57 -0.20 -6.02 -8.96
N PRO A 58 -0.69 -6.79 -7.96
CA PRO A 58 -1.24 -6.23 -6.73
C PRO A 58 -0.30 -5.21 -6.06
N PRO A 59 -0.81 -4.07 -5.56
CA PRO A 59 0.03 -3.00 -5.03
C PRO A 59 0.82 -3.44 -3.79
N VAL A 60 0.25 -4.33 -2.97
CA VAL A 60 0.97 -4.95 -1.85
C VAL A 60 2.22 -5.67 -2.34
N GLN A 61 2.15 -6.45 -3.43
CA GLN A 61 3.31 -7.16 -3.96
C GLN A 61 4.42 -6.19 -4.39
N THR A 62 4.06 -5.06 -5.00
CA THR A 62 5.04 -4.03 -5.37
C THR A 62 5.63 -3.36 -4.12
N LEU A 63 4.82 -3.09 -3.09
CA LEU A 63 5.34 -2.59 -1.81
C LEU A 63 6.31 -3.59 -1.17
N LEU A 64 6.00 -4.88 -1.14
CA LEU A 64 6.89 -5.90 -0.57
C LEU A 64 8.26 -5.91 -1.27
N ARG A 65 8.27 -5.87 -2.60
CA ARG A 65 9.53 -5.79 -3.36
C ARG A 65 10.32 -4.53 -3.03
N LEU A 66 9.65 -3.40 -2.88
CA LEU A 66 10.30 -2.15 -2.48
C LEU A 66 10.85 -2.24 -1.06
N LEU A 67 10.14 -2.88 -0.14
CA LEU A 67 10.65 -3.11 1.21
C LEU A 67 11.93 -3.97 1.17
N ASP A 68 11.90 -5.05 0.39
CA ASP A 68 13.04 -5.94 0.20
C ASP A 68 14.23 -5.22 -0.48
N GLU A 69 13.98 -4.42 -1.53
CA GLU A 69 14.99 -3.61 -2.25
C GLU A 69 15.68 -2.60 -1.32
N HIS A 70 14.99 -2.11 -0.30
CA HIS A 70 15.52 -1.19 0.71
C HIS A 70 16.09 -1.88 1.96
N GLY A 71 16.22 -3.22 1.94
CA GLY A 71 16.82 -3.99 3.03
C GLY A 71 15.92 -4.14 4.26
N PHE A 72 14.62 -3.94 4.13
CA PHE A 72 13.68 -4.17 5.22
C PHE A 72 13.34 -5.66 5.30
N GLU A 73 13.98 -6.34 6.26
CA GLU A 73 13.76 -7.75 6.52
C GLU A 73 12.91 -7.95 7.77
N PRO A 74 11.67 -8.47 7.64
CA PRO A 74 10.93 -8.93 8.79
C PRO A 74 11.53 -10.28 9.23
N ALA A 75 12.14 -10.33 10.41
CA ALA A 75 12.73 -11.57 10.93
C ALA A 75 11.72 -12.74 10.94
N LYS A 76 10.44 -12.43 11.17
CA LYS A 76 9.29 -13.33 10.99
C LYS A 76 8.00 -12.51 10.96
N PRO A 77 7.47 -12.13 9.78
CA PRO A 77 6.26 -11.32 9.71
C PRO A 77 5.07 -12.12 10.23
N THR A 78 4.31 -11.49 11.12
CA THR A 78 3.10 -12.05 11.74
C THR A 78 1.91 -11.98 10.77
N ASP A 79 0.82 -12.67 11.11
CA ASP A 79 -0.43 -12.56 10.34
C ASP A 79 -1.07 -11.17 10.46
N ASP A 80 -0.82 -10.45 11.55
CA ASP A 80 -1.23 -9.05 11.70
C ASP A 80 -0.43 -8.15 10.77
N ASP A 81 0.90 -8.27 10.72
CA ASP A 81 1.76 -7.49 9.81
C ASP A 81 1.29 -7.59 8.35
N ARG A 82 1.02 -8.82 7.90
CA ARG A 82 0.53 -9.11 6.54
C ARG A 82 -0.82 -8.46 6.28
N ARG A 83 -1.75 -8.57 7.24
CA ARG A 83 -3.09 -7.96 7.13
C ARG A 83 -3.01 -6.45 7.12
N HIS A 84 -2.18 -5.86 7.97
CA HIS A 84 -1.97 -4.42 8.07
C HIS A 84 -1.43 -3.82 6.78
N LEU A 85 -0.44 -4.44 6.14
CA LEU A 85 0.05 -4.01 4.82
C LEU A 85 -1.05 -4.05 3.76
N GLY A 86 -1.89 -5.10 3.77
CA GLY A 86 -3.06 -5.18 2.91
C GLY A 86 -4.06 -4.05 3.16
N MET A 87 -4.38 -3.76 4.42
CA MET A 87 -5.29 -2.68 4.80
C MET A 87 -4.74 -1.30 4.44
N LEU A 88 -3.44 -1.07 4.61
CA LEU A 88 -2.79 0.18 4.25
C LEU A 88 -2.92 0.47 2.75
N LEU A 89 -2.62 -0.52 1.91
CA LEU A 89 -2.75 -0.35 0.46
C LEU A 89 -4.21 -0.25 0.03
N ALA A 90 -5.12 -0.98 0.68
CA ALA A 90 -6.55 -0.82 0.46
C ALA A 90 -7.02 0.61 0.79
N TYR A 91 -6.52 1.19 1.89
CA TYR A 91 -6.81 2.56 2.25
C TYR A 91 -6.33 3.54 1.20
N VAL A 92 -5.07 3.42 0.78
CA VAL A 92 -4.47 4.28 -0.24
C VAL A 92 -5.27 4.19 -1.54
N PHE A 93 -5.51 2.98 -2.06
CA PHE A 93 -6.14 2.82 -3.36
C PHE A 93 -7.62 3.21 -3.36
N LYS A 94 -8.39 2.81 -2.35
CA LYS A 94 -9.84 3.09 -2.32
C LYS A 94 -10.19 4.48 -1.84
N HIS A 95 -9.52 4.96 -0.79
CA HIS A 95 -9.96 6.16 -0.08
C HIS A 95 -9.14 7.40 -0.43
N VAL A 96 -7.89 7.22 -0.85
CA VAL A 96 -7.03 8.35 -1.25
C VAL A 96 -7.00 8.51 -2.77
N LEU A 97 -6.68 7.44 -3.50
CA LEU A 97 -6.57 7.45 -4.96
C LEU A 97 -7.90 7.16 -5.67
N GLN A 98 -8.94 6.79 -4.90
CA GLN A 98 -10.32 6.64 -5.36
C GLN A 98 -10.50 5.63 -6.51
N TYR A 99 -9.77 4.52 -6.50
CA TYR A 99 -10.05 3.39 -7.38
C TYR A 99 -11.45 2.83 -7.11
N GLU A 100 -12.20 2.59 -8.17
CA GLU A 100 -13.63 2.26 -8.09
C GLU A 100 -13.90 0.80 -7.72
N ASP A 101 -13.03 -0.12 -8.13
CA ASP A 101 -13.26 -1.56 -7.97
C ASP A 101 -12.00 -2.32 -7.53
N GLN A 102 -12.19 -3.55 -7.04
CA GLN A 102 -11.10 -4.45 -6.68
C GLN A 102 -11.42 -5.92 -6.98
N LYS A 103 -10.39 -6.68 -7.32
CA LYS A 103 -10.40 -8.15 -7.31
C LYS A 103 -9.58 -8.66 -6.13
N ALA A 104 -10.25 -9.37 -5.22
CA ALA A 104 -9.59 -10.03 -4.10
C ALA A 104 -8.87 -11.32 -4.53
N ASN A 105 -8.00 -11.83 -3.65
CA ASN A 105 -7.33 -13.13 -3.77
C ASN A 105 -6.48 -13.30 -5.05
N VAL A 106 -5.91 -12.21 -5.58
CA VAL A 106 -4.98 -12.30 -6.71
C VAL A 106 -3.66 -12.91 -6.21
N PRO A 107 -3.16 -13.99 -6.83
CA PRO A 107 -1.90 -14.61 -6.43
C PRO A 107 -0.76 -13.60 -6.46
N VAL A 108 0.07 -13.61 -5.41
CA VAL A 108 1.32 -12.86 -5.41
C VAL A 108 2.49 -13.83 -5.54
N GLU A 109 3.58 -13.35 -6.13
CA GLU A 109 4.82 -14.13 -6.22
C GLU A 109 5.38 -14.47 -4.85
N LYS A 110 6.19 -15.54 -4.78
CA LYS A 110 6.86 -15.96 -3.55
C LYS A 110 7.69 -14.80 -2.99
N ASN A 111 7.42 -14.46 -1.74
CA ASN A 111 8.07 -13.37 -1.01
C ASN A 111 8.42 -13.84 0.40
N GLN A 112 9.37 -13.15 1.04
CA GLN A 112 9.78 -13.45 2.42
C GLN A 112 8.71 -13.11 3.47
N TRP A 113 7.70 -12.32 3.07
CA TRP A 113 6.62 -11.90 3.94
C TRP A 113 5.54 -12.97 4.17
N GLY A 114 5.54 -14.04 3.36
CA GLY A 114 4.56 -15.12 3.44
C GLY A 114 3.17 -14.74 2.93
N ILE A 115 3.01 -13.58 2.29
CA ILE A 115 1.75 -13.18 1.64
C ILE A 115 1.59 -14.02 0.38
N ARG A 116 0.45 -14.68 0.21
CA ARG A 116 0.18 -15.56 -0.96
C ARG A 116 -0.82 -14.97 -1.94
N THR A 117 -1.68 -14.08 -1.45
CA THR A 117 -2.66 -13.39 -2.27
C THR A 117 -2.85 -11.96 -1.78
N ALA A 118 -3.19 -11.05 -2.68
CA ALA A 118 -3.52 -9.66 -2.38
C ALA A 118 -4.67 -9.15 -3.26
N ALA A 119 -5.20 -7.97 -2.95
CA ALA A 119 -6.19 -7.30 -3.79
C ALA A 119 -5.51 -6.58 -4.95
N LEU A 120 -6.14 -6.59 -6.13
CA LEU A 120 -5.80 -5.77 -7.29
C LEU A 120 -6.92 -4.75 -7.50
N TYR A 121 -6.59 -3.51 -7.86
CA TYR A 121 -7.56 -2.41 -7.94
C TYR A 121 -7.75 -1.93 -9.37
N TYR A 122 -8.97 -1.52 -9.72
CA TYR A 122 -9.34 -1.07 -11.07
C TYR A 122 -10.13 0.24 -11.02
N GLY A 123 -10.37 0.82 -12.21
CA GLY A 123 -11.10 2.08 -12.33
C GLY A 123 -10.28 3.25 -11.80
N ARG A 124 -9.00 3.36 -12.23
CA ARG A 124 -8.13 4.48 -11.87
C ARG A 124 -8.73 5.81 -12.35
N PRO A 125 -8.95 6.80 -11.46
CA PRO A 125 -9.35 8.15 -11.87
C PRO A 125 -8.23 8.91 -12.59
N ASP A 126 -8.58 9.99 -13.31
CA ASP A 126 -7.60 10.85 -13.98
C ASP A 126 -6.79 11.71 -12.97
N PHE A 127 -5.66 11.17 -12.51
CA PHE A 127 -4.72 11.86 -11.63
C PHE A 127 -3.24 11.61 -11.97
N ILE A 128 -2.41 12.58 -11.57
CA ILE A 128 -0.95 12.43 -11.49
C ILE A 128 -0.49 12.48 -10.03
N ILE A 129 0.55 11.72 -9.73
CA ILE A 129 1.22 11.75 -8.43
C ILE A 129 2.34 12.78 -8.50
N VAL A 130 2.35 13.68 -7.54
CA VAL A 130 3.39 14.72 -7.38
C VAL A 130 4.02 14.63 -6.00
N LYS A 131 5.18 15.26 -5.84
CA LYS A 131 5.89 15.30 -4.56
C LYS A 131 5.21 16.25 -3.56
#